data_AF-A0A7S2MIK8-F1
#
_entry.id   AF-A0A7S2MIK8-F1
#
_cell.length_a   1.000
_cell.length_b   1.000
_cell.length_c   1.000
_cell.angle_alpha   90.00
_cell.angle_beta   90.00
_cell.angle_gamma   90.00
#
_symmetry.space_group_name_H-M   'P 1'
#
loop_
_entity.id
_entity.type
_entity.pdbx_description
1 polymer ?
#
loop_
_entity_poly.entity_id
_entity_poly.type
_entity_poly.pdbx_seq_one_letter_code
_entity_poly.pdbx_strand_id
1 'polypeptide(L)'
;TAASNLRMACFGIPMLSRWKIKEMAGNIIPAIATTNAIIAGYIVLEAFKILAGREEECLYCVCNRNMGGRKRDMLLQGTQLDPPNPQCYTCGKAELTLTVDTETFTVDMLINQVVKKHLSFNRPTI
;
A
#
# COMPACT_ATOMS: atom_id res chain seq x y z
N THR A 1 -12.36 -20.15 8.32
CA THR A 1 -11.62 -21.10 7.47
C THR A 1 -12.53 -21.92 6.58
N ALA A 2 -13.38 -22.82 7.10
CA ALA A 2 -14.22 -23.70 6.27
C ALA A 2 -15.17 -22.92 5.34
N ALA A 3 -15.97 -21.99 5.87
CA ALA A 3 -16.88 -21.16 5.06
C ALA A 3 -16.15 -20.35 3.96
N SER A 4 -14.98 -19.79 4.28
CA SER A 4 -14.15 -19.05 3.31
C SER A 4 -13.66 -19.94 2.17
N ASN A 5 -13.19 -21.17 2.48
CA ASN A 5 -12.75 -22.13 1.47
C ASN A 5 -13.90 -22.63 0.58
N LEU A 6 -15.07 -22.89 1.16
CA LEU A 6 -16.27 -23.25 0.39
C LEU A 6 -16.66 -22.13 -0.57
N ARG A 7 -16.67 -20.87 -0.11
CA ARG A 7 -16.94 -19.72 -0.97
C ARG A 7 -15.89 -19.55 -2.07
N MET A 8 -14.60 -19.74 -1.77
CA MET A 8 -13.54 -19.67 -2.78
C MET A 8 -13.73 -20.72 -3.88
N ALA A 9 -14.09 -21.95 -3.52
CA ALA A 9 -14.40 -23.00 -4.49
C ALA A 9 -15.59 -22.62 -5.41
N CYS A 10 -16.63 -21.95 -4.89
CA CYS A 10 -17.75 -21.46 -5.71
C CYS A 10 -17.33 -20.44 -6.79
N PHE A 11 -16.24 -19.71 -6.58
CA PHE A 11 -15.73 -18.70 -7.52
C PHE A 11 -14.47 -19.17 -8.29
N GLY A 12 -14.11 -20.45 -8.21
CA GLY A 12 -12.91 -20.98 -8.86
C GLY A 12 -11.59 -20.45 -8.28
N ILE A 13 -11.62 -19.91 -7.05
CA ILE A 13 -10.44 -19.40 -6.35
C ILE A 13 -9.79 -20.55 -5.57
N PRO A 14 -8.45 -20.73 -5.64
CA PRO A 14 -7.77 -21.78 -4.89
C PRO A 14 -8.02 -21.68 -3.38
N MET A 15 -8.29 -22.83 -2.76
CA MET A 15 -8.45 -22.91 -1.31
C MET A 15 -7.14 -22.57 -0.59
N LEU A 16 -7.27 -21.93 0.56
CA LEU A 16 -6.14 -21.49 1.36
C LEU A 16 -6.01 -22.30 2.65
N SER A 17 -4.78 -22.36 3.17
CA SER A 17 -4.50 -23.01 4.45
C SER A 17 -5.16 -22.27 5.62
N ARG A 18 -5.37 -22.98 6.73
CA ARG A 18 -5.90 -22.39 7.97
C ARG A 18 -5.08 -21.20 8.44
N TRP A 19 -3.75 -21.27 8.31
CA TRP A 19 -2.83 -20.21 8.71
C TRP A 19 -2.99 -18.97 7.85
N LYS A 20 -3.05 -19.13 6.53
CA LYS A 20 -3.18 -17.99 5.63
C LYS A 20 -4.51 -17.27 5.80
N ILE A 21 -5.60 -18.03 5.99
CA ILE A 21 -6.92 -17.45 6.25
C ILE A 21 -6.93 -16.70 7.58
N LYS A 22 -6.28 -17.23 8.62
CA LYS A 22 -6.18 -16.55 9.93
C LYS A 22 -5.40 -15.24 9.83
N GLU A 23 -4.28 -15.24 9.10
CA GLU A 23 -3.47 -14.03 8.83
C GLU A 23 -4.31 -12.96 8.12
N MET A 24 -4.97 -13.32 7.01
CA MET A 24 -5.80 -12.38 6.27
C MET A 24 -6.97 -11.85 7.11
N ALA A 25 -7.65 -12.72 7.85
CA ALA A 25 -8.78 -12.33 8.69
C ALA A 25 -8.38 -11.38 9.84
N GLY A 26 -7.18 -11.57 10.40
CA GLY A 26 -6.65 -10.70 11.46
C GLY A 26 -6.30 -9.28 10.99
N ASN A 27 -6.05 -9.11 9.69
CA ASN A 27 -5.70 -7.82 9.08
C ASN A 27 -6.90 -7.10 8.45
N ILE A 28 -8.14 -7.56 8.67
CA ILE A 28 -9.34 -6.88 8.15
C ILE A 28 -9.60 -5.61 8.97
N ILE A 29 -9.55 -4.46 8.30
CA ILE A 29 -9.95 -3.16 8.86
C ILE A 29 -11.40 -2.87 8.41
N PRO A 30 -12.33 -2.61 9.34
CA PRO A 30 -13.71 -2.28 8.97
C PRO A 30 -13.75 -0.92 8.25
N ALA A 31 -14.48 -0.87 7.14
CA ALA A 31 -14.71 0.37 6.40
C ALA A 31 -15.88 1.16 6.98
N ILE A 32 -15.76 2.49 7.01
CA ILE A 32 -16.83 3.41 7.39
C ILE A 32 -17.11 4.31 6.19
N ALA A 33 -18.34 4.37 5.72
CA ALA A 33 -18.67 5.13 4.50
C ALA A 33 -18.27 6.61 4.57
N THR A 34 -18.37 7.22 5.76
CA THR A 34 -18.02 8.62 5.98
C THR A 34 -16.53 8.91 5.85
N THR A 35 -15.64 7.98 6.22
CA THR A 35 -14.19 8.18 6.03
C THR A 35 -13.85 8.26 4.54
N ASN A 36 -14.49 7.44 3.71
CA ASN A 36 -14.30 7.49 2.26
C ASN A 36 -14.81 8.81 1.68
N ALA A 37 -15.97 9.30 2.14
CA ALA A 37 -16.51 10.59 1.69
C ALA A 37 -15.58 11.77 2.05
N ILE A 38 -15.05 11.79 3.26
CA ILE A 38 -14.13 12.82 3.73
C ILE A 38 -12.83 12.81 2.90
N ILE A 39 -12.21 11.64 2.72
CA ILE A 39 -10.96 11.51 1.96
C ILE A 39 -11.18 11.80 0.47
N ALA A 40 -12.30 11.38 -0.12
CA ALA A 40 -12.63 11.70 -1.50
C ALA A 40 -12.78 13.21 -1.72
N GLY A 41 -13.47 13.91 -0.80
CA GLY A 41 -13.55 15.37 -0.82
C GLY A 41 -12.16 16.03 -0.73
N TYR A 42 -11.31 15.53 0.16
CA TYR A 42 -9.94 16.02 0.31
C TYR A 42 -9.09 15.83 -0.96
N ILE A 43 -9.17 14.67 -1.61
CA ILE A 43 -8.48 14.39 -2.88
C ILE A 43 -8.85 15.43 -3.94
N VAL A 44 -10.13 15.77 -4.06
CA VAL A 44 -10.60 16.78 -5.05
C VAL A 44 -10.07 18.17 -4.72
N LEU A 45 -10.01 18.54 -3.44
CA LEU A 45 -9.45 19.84 -3.02
C LEU A 45 -7.96 19.97 -3.37
N GLU A 46 -7.17 18.94 -3.13
CA GLU A 46 -5.75 18.93 -3.53
C GLU A 46 -5.59 18.90 -5.06
N ALA A 47 -6.45 18.16 -5.78
CA ALA A 47 -6.44 18.16 -7.24
C ALA A 47 -6.70 19.55 -7.83
N PHE A 48 -7.59 20.35 -7.25
CA PHE A 48 -7.80 21.74 -7.68
C PHE A 48 -6.55 22.61 -7.50
N LYS A 49 -5.74 22.38 -6.45
CA LYS A 49 -4.47 23.10 -6.26
C LYS A 49 -3.47 22.76 -7.35
N ILE A 50 -3.33 21.46 -7.67
CA ILE A 50 -2.47 20.98 -8.75
C ILE A 50 -2.89 21.58 -10.09
N LEU A 51 -4.19 21.53 -10.43
CA LEU A 51 -4.70 22.11 -11.67
C LEU A 51 -4.52 23.62 -11.77
N ALA A 52 -4.45 24.33 -10.64
CA ALA A 52 -4.16 25.75 -10.57
C ALA A 52 -2.65 26.07 -10.60
N GLY A 53 -1.77 25.06 -10.73
CA GLY A 53 -0.31 25.22 -10.70
C GLY A 53 0.25 25.50 -9.31
N ARG A 54 -0.50 25.20 -8.24
CA ARG A 54 -0.15 25.47 -6.83
C ARG A 54 0.23 24.18 -6.11
N GLU A 55 1.12 23.40 -6.73
CA GLU A 55 1.57 22.10 -6.21
C GLU A 55 2.32 22.24 -4.87
N GLU A 56 3.06 23.34 -4.70
CA GLU A 56 3.77 23.69 -3.46
C GLU A 56 2.82 23.89 -2.25
N GLU A 57 1.54 24.17 -2.49
CA GLU A 57 0.51 24.31 -1.44
C GLU A 57 -0.17 22.97 -1.08
N CYS A 58 0.21 21.87 -1.75
CA CYS A 58 -0.37 20.56 -1.49
C CYS A 58 0.12 19.98 -0.17
N LEU A 59 -0.77 19.26 0.51
CA LEU A 59 -0.47 18.67 1.82
C LEU A 59 -0.89 17.19 1.85
N TYR A 60 -0.14 16.39 2.60
CA TYR A 60 -0.61 15.09 3.07
C TYR A 60 -1.70 15.32 4.13
N CYS A 61 -2.72 14.48 4.12
CA CYS A 61 -3.78 14.52 5.13
C CYS A 61 -3.87 13.21 5.89
N VAL A 62 -3.79 13.32 7.22
CA VAL A 62 -4.08 12.23 8.13
C VAL A 62 -5.45 12.49 8.76
N CYS A 63 -6.40 11.57 8.52
CA CYS A 63 -7.70 11.58 9.18
C CYS A 63 -7.60 10.83 10.51
N ASN A 64 -7.39 11.58 11.59
CA ASN A 64 -7.30 11.04 12.94
C ASN A 64 -8.66 10.55 13.44
N ARG A 65 -8.67 9.47 14.23
CA ARG A 65 -9.91 8.95 14.85
C ARG A 65 -10.34 9.79 16.06
N ASN A 66 -9.35 10.23 16.85
CA ASN A 66 -9.55 10.99 18.08
C ASN A 66 -8.70 12.26 18.03
N MET A 67 -9.21 13.37 18.56
CA MET A 67 -8.40 14.55 18.84
C MET A 67 -7.69 14.31 20.16
N GLY A 68 -6.37 14.11 20.13
CA GLY A 68 -5.55 13.72 21.28
C GLY A 68 -5.32 14.83 22.32
N GLY A 69 -6.33 15.63 22.65
CA GLY A 69 -6.31 16.56 23.79
C GLY A 69 -5.29 17.70 23.74
N ARG A 70 -4.35 17.72 22.77
CA ARG A 70 -3.42 18.83 22.56
C ARG A 70 -4.11 19.90 21.72
N LYS A 71 -3.78 21.18 21.98
CA LYS A 71 -4.37 22.35 21.29
C LYS A 71 -4.23 22.35 19.75
N ARG A 72 -3.43 21.46 19.16
CA ARG A 72 -3.21 21.35 17.70
C ARG A 72 -3.67 20.01 17.10
N ASP A 73 -4.33 19.16 17.88
CA ASP A 73 -4.82 17.89 17.35
C ASP A 73 -6.08 18.13 16.54
N MET A 74 -5.91 18.12 15.22
CA MET A 74 -7.00 18.26 14.26
C MET A 74 -7.46 16.88 13.81
N LEU A 75 -8.77 16.77 13.55
CA LEU A 75 -9.34 15.55 12.95
C LEU A 75 -8.73 15.29 11.57
N LEU A 76 -8.56 16.34 10.78
CA LEU A 76 -7.82 16.31 9.51
C LEU A 76 -6.53 17.10 9.72
N GLN A 77 -5.42 16.38 9.77
CA GLN A 77 -4.10 16.97 9.98
C GLN A 77 -3.37 17.06 8.64
N GLY A 78 -3.15 18.30 8.18
CA GLY A 78 -2.31 18.59 7.03
C GLY A 78 -0.82 18.57 7.39
N THR A 79 0.00 17.82 6.67
CA THR A 79 1.46 17.83 6.77
C THR A 79 2.09 18.12 5.41
N GLN A 80 3.25 18.77 5.40
CA GLN A 80 3.95 19.08 4.16
C GLN A 80 4.38 17.81 3.43
N LEU A 81 4.51 17.91 2.11
CA LEU A 81 5.02 16.83 1.28
C LEU A 81 6.52 16.65 1.55
N ASP A 82 6.93 15.40 1.78
CA ASP A 82 8.33 15.05 1.92
C ASP A 82 9.02 15.03 0.55
N PRO A 83 10.30 15.45 0.47
CA PRO A 83 11.06 15.35 -0.77
C PRO A 83 11.32 13.88 -1.15
N PRO A 84 11.62 13.58 -2.42
CA PRO A 84 11.97 12.24 -2.87
C PRO A 84 13.14 11.66 -2.07
N ASN A 85 13.00 10.42 -1.59
CA ASN A 85 14.07 9.75 -0.87
C ASN A 85 15.20 9.32 -1.84
N PRO A 86 16.46 9.76 -1.65
CA PRO A 86 17.57 9.38 -2.52
C PRO A 86 17.91 7.88 -2.51
N GLN A 87 17.53 7.16 -1.46
CA GLN A 87 17.73 5.70 -1.34
C GLN A 87 16.58 4.87 -1.92
N CYS A 88 15.54 5.50 -2.48
CA CYS A 88 14.42 4.78 -3.06
C CYS A 88 14.83 4.05 -4.35
N TYR A 89 14.57 2.74 -4.42
CA TYR A 89 14.84 1.93 -5.61
C TYR A 89 13.83 2.14 -6.76
N THR A 90 12.72 2.84 -6.49
CA THR A 90 11.64 3.06 -7.47
C THR A 90 11.76 4.41 -8.18
N CYS A 91 11.87 5.51 -7.42
CA CYS A 91 11.95 6.87 -7.99
C CYS A 91 13.38 7.43 -8.02
N GLY A 92 14.33 6.77 -7.34
CA GLY A 92 15.75 7.15 -7.32
C GLY A 92 16.61 6.28 -8.24
N LYS A 93 17.93 6.44 -8.10
CA LYS A 93 18.94 5.61 -8.79
C LYS A 93 19.56 4.56 -7.88
N ALA A 94 18.85 4.17 -6.82
CA ALA A 94 19.38 3.23 -5.83
C ALA A 94 19.47 1.82 -6.41
N GLU A 95 20.62 1.18 -6.26
CA GLU A 95 20.84 -0.22 -6.61
C GLU A 95 20.42 -1.14 -5.46
N LEU A 96 19.90 -2.32 -5.80
CA LEU A 96 19.49 -3.34 -4.84
C LEU A 96 20.46 -4.51 -4.88
N THR A 97 20.94 -4.94 -3.71
CA THR A 97 21.79 -6.12 -3.58
C THR A 97 20.97 -7.31 -3.11
N LEU A 98 20.96 -8.38 -3.89
CA LEU A 98 20.31 -9.65 -3.56
C LEU A 98 21.37 -10.68 -3.15
N THR A 99 21.32 -11.13 -1.90
CA THR A 99 22.16 -12.23 -1.41
C THR A 99 21.35 -13.53 -1.45
N VAL A 100 21.78 -14.46 -2.30
CA VAL A 100 21.15 -15.78 -2.47
C VAL A 100 22.21 -16.86 -2.58
N ASP A 101 21.83 -18.09 -2.25
CA ASP A 101 22.62 -19.27 -2.52
C ASP A 101 22.49 -19.67 -4.00
N THR A 102 23.61 -19.63 -4.73
CA THR A 102 23.66 -19.89 -6.17
C THR A 102 23.41 -21.36 -6.55
N GLU A 103 23.49 -22.29 -5.60
CA GLU A 103 23.26 -23.72 -5.88
C GLU A 103 21.76 -24.08 -5.84
N THR A 104 21.00 -23.41 -4.98
CA THR A 104 19.58 -23.73 -4.74
C THR A 104 18.62 -22.74 -5.39
N PHE A 105 19.06 -21.50 -5.64
CA PHE A 105 18.19 -20.44 -6.14
C PHE A 105 18.04 -20.49 -7.67
N THR A 106 16.80 -20.72 -8.13
CA THR A 106 16.49 -20.81 -9.56
C THR A 106 16.08 -19.46 -10.15
N VAL A 107 16.20 -19.34 -11.48
CA VAL A 107 15.72 -18.15 -12.23
C VAL A 107 14.20 -17.95 -12.05
N ASP A 108 13.43 -19.03 -11.93
CA ASP A 108 11.99 -18.92 -11.65
C ASP A 108 11.72 -18.26 -10.29
N MET A 109 12.50 -18.62 -9.26
CA MET A 109 12.41 -17.98 -7.94
C MET A 109 12.79 -16.50 -8.00
N LEU A 110 13.82 -16.13 -8.77
CA LEU A 110 14.16 -14.72 -9.02
C LEU A 110 12.96 -13.97 -9.60
N ILE A 111 12.36 -14.49 -10.68
CA ILE A 111 11.27 -13.81 -11.38
C ILE A 111 10.02 -13.75 -10.50
N ASN A 112 9.56 -14.88 -9.98
CA ASN A 112 8.25 -14.96 -9.33
C ASN A 112 8.28 -14.50 -7.87
N GLN A 113 9.35 -14.78 -7.12
CA GLN A 113 9.42 -14.45 -5.70
C GLN A 113 10.05 -13.07 -5.48
N VAL A 114 11.13 -12.73 -6.18
CA VAL A 114 11.80 -11.44 -5.97
C VAL A 114 11.18 -10.36 -6.84
N VAL A 115 11.26 -10.50 -8.16
CA VAL A 115 10.93 -9.41 -9.08
C VAL A 115 9.43 -9.11 -9.14
N LYS A 116 8.58 -10.14 -9.28
CA LYS A 116 7.12 -9.94 -9.32
C LYS A 116 6.52 -9.69 -7.94
N LYS A 117 6.93 -10.46 -6.92
CA LYS A 117 6.27 -10.42 -5.60
C LYS A 117 6.88 -9.39 -4.65
N HIS A 118 8.21 -9.31 -4.54
CA HIS A 118 8.84 -8.31 -3.64
C HIS A 118 9.01 -6.95 -4.31
N LEU A 119 9.46 -6.89 -5.56
CA LEU A 119 9.67 -5.63 -6.30
C LEU A 119 8.44 -5.16 -7.09
N SER A 120 7.37 -5.96 -7.11
CA SER A 120 6.08 -5.59 -7.71
C SER A 120 6.10 -5.29 -9.22
N PHE A 121 7.04 -5.86 -9.98
CA PHE A 121 7.04 -5.74 -11.44
C PHE A 121 5.94 -6.61 -12.06
N ASN A 122 5.12 -6.04 -12.95
CA ASN A 122 4.06 -6.78 -13.63
C ASN A 122 4.60 -7.70 -14.74
N ARG A 123 5.47 -7.16 -15.60
CA ARG A 123 6.09 -7.88 -16.72
C ARG A 123 7.59 -7.54 -16.81
N PRO A 124 8.43 -8.15 -15.97
CA PRO A 124 9.87 -7.92 -16.02
C PRO A 124 10.48 -8.57 -17.25
N THR A 125 11.45 -7.87 -17.86
CA THR A 125 12.39 -8.43 -18.83
C THR A 125 13.75 -8.42 -18.15
N ILE A 126 14.35 -9.60 -18.00
CA ILE A 126 15.64 -9.83 -17.33
C ILE A 126 16.59 -10.46 -18.34
#